data_AF-A0A5K7YGM9-F1
#
_entry.id   AF-A0A5K7YGM9-F1
#
_cell.length_a   1.000
_cell.length_b   1.000
_cell.length_c   1.000
_cell.angle_alpha   90.00
_cell.angle_beta   90.00
_cell.angle_gamma   90.00
#
_symmetry.space_group_name_H-M   'P 1'
#
loop_
_entity.id
_entity.type
_entity.pdbx_description
1 polymer ?
#
loop_
_entity_poly.entity_id
_entity_poly.type
_entity_poly.pdbx_seq_one_letter_code
_entity_poly.pdbx_strand_id
1 'polypeptide(L)'
;MKKVLFPAIMFTVIAIFAVTGICSAAATISSSEYKAGDVVTIEGSIAPGQDLYIAIAQQKMFAAQDTDGAHEVKRFKKDMKKANFSADTKIPPMYYMITSNPDAFGKEGKKKFGGPSVLLGKGGGIYNTTMYYLKKKFEEVDPVAQTMLGPIQTEEQWNFLRYANESSYGINTIVKEGNNVGKVTIFSRTVITDHATSGKYWDKGTSIKLDKDTGKFTVSFKSYRHTAPDTGFDVYVNGEKSGSYNITGKGFWLSKGYRYMNPLWITIGAILVGTYFSMIGAAGGMLMAAFQVLVVKTAGPVGINAANVLKPSNMALTLFSPLGSFYRYAVVERRVAWPIGLSFGLGIFIGSIWLGKYVSAVLPLKAYKEWLAVLVVLMGIQTLRELSPKMMEKRKNIKAMVKKFNDAVAKAKSEGSSVEMGRIEPVKSSLVDYRFKFWGEEFKINPLLFAILGLAIGVVSRSFGIGGGFLLVPAMTTLGALPMYVAVPISLIGTSFSSIGSFIGYLMTGYYPDLWLMIAIIIGGFAGGMLGSRAQKLFSEKTLKVVLAITLFFLFFRFFKIEIWI
;
A
#
# COMPACT_ATOMS: atom_id res chain seq x y z
N MET A 1 88.51 -27.52 -23.85
CA MET A 1 87.05 -27.37 -24.01
C MET A 1 86.56 -26.29 -23.05
N LYS A 2 86.41 -25.07 -23.56
CA LYS A 2 85.95 -23.87 -22.84
C LYS A 2 84.87 -23.22 -23.70
N LYS A 3 83.86 -22.65 -23.02
CA LYS A 3 82.78 -21.78 -23.52
C LYS A 3 81.62 -22.53 -24.21
N VAL A 4 80.49 -22.62 -23.52
CA VAL A 4 79.17 -22.02 -23.87
C VAL A 4 78.22 -22.34 -22.70
N LEU A 5 78.12 -21.47 -21.70
CA LEU A 5 77.07 -21.58 -20.68
C LEU A 5 76.81 -20.23 -19.99
N PHE A 6 76.71 -19.17 -20.79
CA PHE A 6 76.45 -17.82 -20.27
C PHE A 6 75.38 -16.97 -20.99
N PRO A 7 74.66 -17.41 -22.05
CA PRO A 7 73.49 -16.65 -22.52
C PRO A 7 72.13 -17.24 -22.10
N ALA A 8 72.05 -18.45 -21.53
CA ALA A 8 70.76 -19.08 -21.23
C ALA A 8 70.08 -18.57 -19.94
N ILE A 9 70.83 -17.96 -19.01
CA ILE A 9 70.28 -17.49 -17.72
C ILE A 9 69.75 -16.05 -17.82
N MET A 10 70.17 -15.28 -18.84
CA MET A 10 69.73 -13.89 -19.00
C MET A 10 68.36 -13.75 -19.70
N PHE A 11 67.93 -14.77 -20.46
CA PHE A 11 66.59 -14.75 -21.08
C PHE A 11 65.47 -15.17 -20.13
N THR A 12 65.76 -15.98 -19.11
CA THR A 12 64.75 -16.41 -18.12
C THR A 12 64.47 -15.35 -17.07
N VAL A 13 65.42 -14.44 -16.80
CA VAL A 13 65.25 -13.34 -15.82
C VAL A 13 64.53 -12.13 -16.44
N ILE A 14 64.59 -11.95 -17.76
CA ILE A 14 63.85 -10.87 -18.46
C ILE A 14 62.39 -11.26 -18.74
N ALA A 15 62.08 -12.57 -18.84
CA ALA A 15 60.70 -13.05 -18.97
C ALA A 15 59.85 -12.91 -17.68
N ILE A 16 60.47 -12.63 -16.52
CA ILE A 16 59.77 -12.45 -15.24
C ILE A 16 59.45 -10.96 -14.97
N PHE A 17 59.97 -10.02 -15.76
CA PHE A 17 59.72 -8.57 -15.62
C PHE A 17 58.85 -7.95 -16.72
N ALA A 18 58.19 -8.76 -17.55
CA ALA A 18 57.24 -8.30 -18.57
C ALA A 18 55.80 -8.79 -18.32
N VAL A 19 55.44 -9.15 -17.09
CA VAL A 19 54.03 -9.13 -16.68
C VAL A 19 53.72 -7.68 -16.32
N THR A 20 53.27 -6.91 -17.31
CA THR A 20 52.49 -5.70 -17.06
C THR A 20 51.48 -6.05 -15.97
N GLY A 21 51.61 -5.41 -14.81
CA GLY A 21 50.74 -5.64 -13.67
C GLY A 21 49.30 -5.38 -14.07
N ILE A 22 48.57 -6.44 -14.42
CA ILE A 22 47.13 -6.47 -14.30
C ILE A 22 46.89 -6.51 -12.80
N CYS A 23 46.81 -5.32 -12.19
CA CYS A 23 46.24 -5.19 -10.86
C CYS A 23 44.75 -5.53 -11.03
N SER A 24 44.43 -6.83 -10.99
CA SER A 24 43.05 -7.27 -10.84
C SER A 24 42.50 -6.60 -9.58
N ALA A 25 41.27 -6.09 -9.66
CA ALA A 25 40.64 -5.39 -8.57
C ALA A 25 40.42 -6.38 -7.40
N ALA A 26 41.40 -6.44 -6.49
CA ALA A 26 41.29 -7.23 -5.28
C ALA A 26 40.42 -6.44 -4.30
N ALA A 27 39.16 -6.84 -4.17
CA ALA A 27 38.25 -6.32 -3.17
C ALA A 27 37.77 -7.44 -2.24
N THR A 28 37.66 -7.11 -0.96
CA THR A 28 37.22 -7.99 0.12
C THR A 28 35.93 -7.44 0.73
N ILE A 29 34.98 -8.35 0.96
CA ILE A 29 33.73 -8.04 1.67
C ILE A 29 33.94 -8.42 3.14
N SER A 30 33.60 -7.53 4.07
CA SER A 30 33.94 -7.74 5.49
C SER A 30 33.24 -8.95 6.14
N SER A 31 32.17 -9.48 5.55
CA SER A 31 31.46 -10.69 5.99
C SER A 31 30.78 -11.37 4.82
N SER A 32 30.60 -12.69 4.90
CA SER A 32 29.79 -13.47 3.96
C SER A 32 28.29 -13.44 4.31
N GLU A 33 27.95 -13.07 5.54
CA GLU A 33 26.56 -12.99 6.03
C GLU A 33 26.27 -11.67 6.75
N TYR A 34 25.10 -11.10 6.46
CA TYR A 34 24.59 -9.88 7.08
C TYR A 34 23.11 -10.06 7.43
N LYS A 35 22.61 -9.41 8.50
CA LYS A 35 21.16 -9.34 8.71
C LYS A 35 20.58 -8.21 7.88
N ALA A 36 19.30 -8.33 7.50
CA ALA A 36 18.64 -7.28 6.73
C ALA A 36 18.75 -5.89 7.41
N GLY A 37 19.27 -4.90 6.68
CA GLY A 37 19.44 -3.55 7.20
C GLY A 37 20.78 -3.28 7.89
N ASP A 38 21.66 -4.28 7.96
CA ASP A 38 23.03 -4.11 8.43
C ASP A 38 23.88 -3.39 7.38
N VAL A 39 25.02 -2.85 7.81
CA VAL A 39 25.97 -2.15 6.94
C VAL A 39 26.90 -3.18 6.32
N VAL A 40 26.99 -3.15 5.00
CA VAL A 40 27.94 -3.95 4.23
C VAL A 40 29.13 -3.05 3.91
N THR A 41 30.33 -3.55 4.18
CA THR A 41 31.59 -2.85 3.93
C THR A 41 32.41 -3.63 2.92
N ILE A 42 32.93 -2.91 1.92
CA ILE A 42 33.72 -3.43 0.82
C ILE A 42 34.99 -2.60 0.76
N GLU A 43 36.14 -3.26 0.83
CA GLU A 43 37.46 -2.64 0.83
C GLU A 43 38.32 -3.26 -0.25
N GLY A 44 39.18 -2.46 -0.88
CA GLY A 44 40.04 -2.98 -1.93
C GLY A 44 40.90 -1.90 -2.56
N SER A 45 41.44 -2.24 -3.72
CA SER A 45 42.17 -1.30 -4.56
C SER A 45 41.71 -1.42 -6.01
N ILE A 46 41.62 -0.28 -6.69
CA ILE A 46 41.49 -0.17 -8.14
C ILE A 46 42.76 0.46 -8.72
N ALA A 47 42.88 0.53 -10.04
CA ALA A 47 44.01 1.22 -10.65
C ALA A 47 43.98 2.72 -10.30
N PRO A 48 45.13 3.33 -9.95
CA PRO A 48 45.23 4.76 -9.65
C PRO A 48 44.59 5.66 -10.73
N GLY A 49 43.96 6.75 -10.30
CA GLY A 49 43.29 7.71 -11.17
C GLY A 49 41.92 7.28 -11.72
N GLN A 50 41.50 6.03 -11.56
CA GLN A 50 40.19 5.57 -12.01
C GLN A 50 39.04 6.02 -11.08
N ASP A 51 37.86 6.15 -11.67
CA ASP A 51 36.62 6.23 -10.89
C ASP A 51 36.24 4.86 -10.34
N LEU A 52 35.59 4.86 -9.18
CA LEU A 52 35.12 3.66 -8.52
C LEU A 52 33.70 3.32 -8.96
N TYR A 53 33.47 2.07 -9.32
CA TYR A 53 32.17 1.50 -9.66
C TYR A 53 31.99 0.18 -8.93
N ILE A 54 30.98 0.12 -8.05
CA ILE A 54 30.62 -1.11 -7.34
C ILE A 54 29.18 -1.46 -7.67
N ALA A 55 28.99 -2.49 -8.48
CA ALA A 55 27.67 -3.06 -8.76
C ALA A 55 27.35 -4.16 -7.73
N ILE A 56 26.27 -3.99 -7.01
CA ILE A 56 25.76 -4.96 -6.03
C ILE A 56 24.41 -5.44 -6.51
N ALA A 57 24.34 -6.72 -6.87
CA ALA A 57 23.18 -7.29 -7.54
C ALA A 57 22.67 -8.53 -6.81
N GLN A 58 21.35 -8.60 -6.59
CA GLN A 58 20.72 -9.81 -6.11
C GLN A 58 20.88 -10.94 -7.14
N GLN A 59 21.31 -12.11 -6.68
CA GLN A 59 21.58 -13.27 -7.53
C GLN A 59 20.32 -13.76 -8.25
N LYS A 60 19.20 -13.84 -7.53
CA LYS A 60 17.90 -14.21 -8.12
C LYS A 60 17.33 -13.03 -8.91
N MET A 61 17.46 -13.11 -10.23
CA MET A 61 16.89 -12.15 -11.17
C MET A 61 15.37 -12.32 -11.34
N PHE A 62 14.74 -11.29 -11.90
CA PHE A 62 13.31 -11.24 -12.22
C PHE A 62 13.10 -10.83 -13.68
N ALA A 63 12.20 -11.53 -14.37
CA ALA A 63 11.69 -11.16 -15.67
C ALA A 63 10.21 -10.77 -15.59
N ALA A 64 9.72 -9.96 -16.53
CA ALA A 64 8.31 -9.56 -16.56
C ALA A 64 7.36 -10.76 -16.69
N GLN A 65 7.77 -11.82 -17.39
CA GLN A 65 7.02 -13.06 -17.51
C GLN A 65 6.87 -13.86 -16.20
N ASP A 66 7.71 -13.62 -15.20
CA ASP A 66 7.66 -14.31 -13.91
C ASP A 66 6.49 -13.82 -13.03
N THR A 67 5.73 -12.85 -13.52
CA THR A 67 4.59 -12.26 -12.83
C THR A 67 3.31 -13.06 -13.06
N ASP A 68 2.62 -13.44 -11.99
CA ASP A 68 1.38 -14.23 -12.01
C ASP A 68 0.09 -13.39 -11.84
N GLY A 69 0.21 -12.13 -11.41
CA GLY A 69 -0.93 -11.25 -11.17
C GLY A 69 -1.67 -10.82 -12.44
N ALA A 70 -2.98 -11.08 -12.54
CA ALA A 70 -3.76 -10.82 -13.75
C ALA A 70 -3.72 -9.34 -14.21
N HIS A 71 -3.75 -8.39 -13.28
CA HIS A 71 -3.61 -6.96 -13.62
C HIS A 71 -2.20 -6.59 -14.02
N GLU A 72 -1.20 -7.18 -13.35
CA GLU A 72 0.21 -6.95 -13.59
C GLU A 72 0.64 -7.49 -14.96
N VAL A 73 0.24 -8.71 -15.33
CA VAL A 73 0.46 -9.29 -16.67
C VAL A 73 -0.11 -8.37 -17.76
N LYS A 74 -1.34 -7.89 -17.59
CA LYS A 74 -1.96 -6.97 -18.56
C LYS A 74 -1.20 -5.65 -18.66
N ARG A 75 -0.67 -5.16 -17.53
CA ARG A 75 0.11 -3.93 -17.48
C ARG A 75 1.48 -4.09 -18.14
N PHE A 76 2.23 -5.15 -17.84
CA PHE A 76 3.52 -5.42 -18.44
C PHE A 76 3.45 -5.51 -19.96
N LYS A 77 2.38 -6.11 -20.53
CA LYS A 77 2.18 -6.12 -21.99
C LYS A 77 2.20 -4.72 -22.63
N LYS A 78 1.74 -3.70 -21.91
CA LYS A 78 1.77 -2.30 -22.35
C LYS A 78 3.11 -1.66 -22.05
N ASP A 79 3.62 -1.88 -20.84
CA ASP A 79 4.81 -1.19 -20.34
C ASP A 79 6.09 -1.67 -21.05
N MET A 80 6.20 -2.97 -21.39
CA MET A 80 7.27 -3.55 -22.23
C MET A 80 7.39 -2.84 -23.58
N LYS A 81 6.28 -2.69 -24.31
CA LYS A 81 6.25 -1.98 -25.59
C LYS A 81 6.66 -0.52 -25.48
N LYS A 82 6.30 0.13 -24.37
CA LYS A 82 6.58 1.56 -24.15
C LYS A 82 8.03 1.81 -23.74
N ALA A 83 8.60 0.90 -22.95
CA ALA A 83 9.93 1.04 -22.38
C ALA A 83 11.00 0.27 -23.16
N ASN A 84 10.63 -0.49 -24.19
CA ASN A 84 11.53 -1.23 -25.08
C ASN A 84 12.36 -2.31 -24.37
N PHE A 85 11.67 -3.25 -23.73
CA PHE A 85 12.26 -4.47 -23.17
C PHE A 85 11.34 -5.68 -23.40
N SER A 86 11.91 -6.88 -23.46
CA SER A 86 11.19 -8.13 -23.73
C SER A 86 10.60 -8.78 -22.47
N ALA A 87 9.81 -9.83 -22.64
CA ALA A 87 9.19 -10.53 -21.50
C ALA A 87 10.20 -11.38 -20.71
N ASP A 88 11.24 -11.85 -21.37
CA ASP A 88 12.33 -12.68 -20.86
C ASP A 88 13.55 -11.86 -20.39
N THR A 89 13.59 -10.55 -20.65
CA THR A 89 14.62 -9.65 -20.10
C THR A 89 14.64 -9.76 -18.57
N LYS A 90 15.80 -10.10 -18.01
CA LYS A 90 16.01 -10.29 -16.57
C LYS A 90 16.83 -9.18 -15.96
N ILE A 91 16.35 -8.64 -14.84
CA ILE A 91 17.12 -7.73 -13.99
C ILE A 91 17.12 -8.21 -12.53
N PRO A 92 18.18 -7.92 -11.76
CA PRO A 92 18.18 -8.11 -10.32
C PRO A 92 17.17 -7.16 -9.63
N PRO A 93 16.21 -7.68 -8.83
CA PRO A 93 15.25 -6.87 -8.06
C PRO A 93 15.91 -5.93 -7.04
N MET A 94 17.08 -6.30 -6.52
CA MET A 94 17.93 -5.37 -5.80
C MET A 94 19.17 -5.11 -6.64
N TYR A 95 19.35 -3.86 -7.02
CA TYR A 95 20.51 -3.44 -7.76
C TYR A 95 20.96 -2.09 -7.25
N TYR A 96 22.23 -2.01 -6.87
CA TYR A 96 22.88 -0.80 -6.40
C TYR A 96 24.16 -0.60 -7.19
N MET A 97 24.28 0.55 -7.84
CA MET A 97 25.51 1.05 -8.43
C MET A 97 26.08 2.11 -7.50
N ILE A 98 27.08 1.75 -6.70
CA ILE A 98 27.78 2.69 -5.81
C ILE A 98 28.98 3.24 -6.58
N THR A 99 29.08 4.56 -6.74
CA THR A 99 30.11 5.15 -7.58
C THR A 99 30.60 6.53 -7.11
N SER A 100 31.86 6.84 -7.43
CA SER A 100 32.42 8.20 -7.32
C SER A 100 32.02 9.12 -8.48
N ASN A 101 31.48 8.57 -9.57
CA ASN A 101 31.06 9.31 -10.76
C ASN A 101 29.60 8.98 -11.13
N PRO A 102 28.62 9.53 -10.39
CA PRO A 102 27.21 9.28 -10.68
C PRO A 102 26.81 9.78 -12.08
N ASP A 103 27.31 10.95 -12.52
CA ASP A 103 26.90 11.60 -13.77
C ASP A 103 27.08 10.75 -15.04
N ALA A 104 27.95 9.74 -14.98
CA ALA A 104 28.09 8.69 -15.99
C ALA A 104 26.77 7.95 -16.29
N PHE A 105 25.90 7.77 -15.29
CA PHE A 105 24.68 6.95 -15.39
C PHE A 105 23.39 7.75 -15.52
N GLY A 106 23.42 9.07 -15.27
CA GLY A 106 22.18 9.82 -15.11
C GLY A 106 22.37 11.31 -14.93
N LYS A 107 21.33 11.96 -14.40
CA LYS A 107 21.33 13.39 -14.04
C LYS A 107 20.22 13.72 -13.06
N GLU A 108 20.40 14.81 -12.34
CA GLU A 108 19.35 15.34 -11.48
C GLU A 108 18.23 16.05 -12.27
N GLY A 109 17.01 16.01 -11.75
CA GLY A 109 15.87 16.75 -12.31
C GLY A 109 14.77 17.00 -11.29
N LYS A 110 13.85 17.93 -11.58
CA LYS A 110 12.70 18.22 -10.71
C LYS A 110 11.46 17.45 -11.18
N LYS A 111 10.71 16.88 -10.23
CA LYS A 111 9.40 16.26 -10.50
C LYS A 111 8.34 16.90 -9.62
N LYS A 112 7.20 17.22 -10.23
CA LYS A 112 6.01 17.68 -9.53
C LYS A 112 5.04 16.52 -9.26
N PHE A 113 4.40 16.51 -8.10
CA PHE A 113 3.45 15.47 -7.69
C PHE A 113 2.34 16.01 -6.77
N GLY A 114 1.25 15.25 -6.65
CA GLY A 114 0.11 15.56 -5.77
C GLY A 114 -0.93 16.51 -6.36
N GLY A 115 -2.16 16.42 -5.86
CA GLY A 115 -3.28 17.28 -6.26
C GLY A 115 -4.18 16.72 -7.38
N PRO A 116 -5.39 17.29 -7.54
CA PRO A 116 -6.42 16.84 -8.48
C PRO A 116 -5.98 17.04 -9.94
N SER A 117 -5.81 15.94 -10.68
CA SER A 117 -5.32 15.99 -12.06
C SER A 117 -6.28 16.64 -13.07
N VAL A 118 -7.56 16.77 -12.71
CA VAL A 118 -8.60 17.46 -13.49
C VAL A 118 -8.44 18.98 -13.42
N LEU A 119 -8.02 19.51 -12.26
CA LEU A 119 -7.86 20.95 -12.05
C LEU A 119 -6.46 21.43 -12.42
N LEU A 120 -5.44 20.60 -12.18
CA LEU A 120 -4.04 21.01 -12.32
C LEU A 120 -3.35 20.48 -13.59
N GLY A 121 -4.03 19.67 -14.39
CA GLY A 121 -3.47 19.03 -15.57
C GLY A 121 -2.45 17.92 -15.26
N LYS A 122 -2.00 17.19 -16.29
CA LYS A 122 -0.98 16.13 -16.14
C LYS A 122 0.37 16.76 -15.83
N GLY A 123 0.92 16.47 -14.65
CA GLY A 123 2.24 16.94 -14.23
C GLY A 123 2.24 18.27 -13.47
N GLY A 124 1.09 18.93 -13.32
CA GLY A 124 0.94 20.14 -12.51
C GLY A 124 0.80 19.87 -11.02
N GLY A 125 1.69 19.06 -10.45
CA GLY A 125 1.59 18.71 -9.03
C GLY A 125 1.80 19.91 -8.11
N ILE A 126 1.10 19.91 -6.96
CA ILE A 126 1.20 20.98 -5.93
C ILE A 126 2.61 21.00 -5.30
N TYR A 127 3.28 19.83 -5.27
CA TYR A 127 4.56 19.64 -4.61
C TYR A 127 5.65 19.35 -5.63
N ASN A 128 6.90 19.73 -5.32
CA ASN A 128 8.06 19.43 -6.15
C ASN A 128 9.19 18.80 -5.32
N THR A 129 10.05 18.04 -5.98
CA THR A 129 11.25 17.44 -5.37
C THR A 129 12.31 17.18 -6.44
N THR A 130 13.57 17.16 -6.03
CA THR A 130 14.72 16.79 -6.87
C THR A 130 14.85 15.27 -6.93
N MET A 131 15.35 14.76 -8.05
CA MET A 131 15.28 13.37 -8.47
C MET A 131 16.53 12.99 -9.24
N TYR A 132 16.93 11.71 -9.21
CA TYR A 132 17.97 11.17 -10.07
C TYR A 132 17.37 10.35 -11.21
N TYR A 133 17.55 10.80 -12.46
CA TYR A 133 17.07 10.14 -13.67
C TYR A 133 18.21 9.41 -14.35
N LEU A 134 17.97 8.15 -14.76
CA LEU A 134 18.96 7.43 -15.54
C LEU A 134 18.98 7.96 -16.98
N LYS A 135 20.12 7.81 -17.66
CA LYS A 135 20.20 8.14 -19.10
C LYS A 135 19.15 7.37 -19.88
N LYS A 136 18.55 8.02 -20.89
CA LYS A 136 17.38 7.46 -21.58
C LYS A 136 17.76 6.31 -22.49
N LYS A 137 18.88 6.46 -23.19
CA LYS A 137 19.46 5.45 -24.05
C LYS A 137 20.66 4.83 -23.34
N PHE A 138 20.91 3.56 -23.61
CA PHE A 138 22.07 2.88 -23.04
C PHE A 138 23.39 3.49 -23.58
N GLU A 139 23.42 3.87 -24.85
CA GLU A 139 24.54 4.54 -25.52
C GLU A 139 24.92 5.90 -24.90
N GLU A 140 24.01 6.54 -24.16
CA GLU A 140 24.28 7.81 -23.45
C GLU A 140 25.04 7.60 -22.13
N VAL A 141 25.14 6.36 -21.65
CA VAL A 141 25.97 5.99 -20.50
C VAL A 141 27.42 5.97 -20.96
N ASP A 142 28.34 6.52 -20.16
CA ASP A 142 29.77 6.55 -20.49
C ASP A 142 30.30 5.15 -20.90
N PRO A 143 31.10 5.02 -21.98
CA PRO A 143 31.54 3.72 -22.48
C PRO A 143 32.30 2.87 -21.45
N VAL A 144 33.07 3.50 -20.56
CA VAL A 144 33.75 2.79 -19.47
C VAL A 144 32.71 2.36 -18.45
N ALA A 145 31.80 3.25 -18.06
CA ALA A 145 30.75 2.93 -17.09
C ALA A 145 29.80 1.80 -17.55
N GLN A 146 29.56 1.66 -18.86
CA GLN A 146 28.75 0.56 -19.43
C GLN A 146 29.32 -0.82 -19.07
N THR A 147 30.65 -0.98 -19.07
CA THR A 147 31.29 -2.26 -18.72
C THR A 147 31.29 -2.54 -17.21
N MET A 148 30.96 -1.54 -16.38
CA MET A 148 31.00 -1.66 -14.91
C MET A 148 29.66 -2.07 -14.29
N LEU A 149 28.61 -2.23 -15.10
CA LEU A 149 27.24 -2.46 -14.64
C LEU A 149 26.98 -3.87 -14.08
N GLY A 150 27.95 -4.78 -14.13
CA GLY A 150 27.85 -6.15 -13.64
C GLY A 150 26.87 -6.98 -14.48
N PRO A 151 25.74 -7.45 -13.93
CA PRO A 151 24.78 -8.30 -14.66
C PRO A 151 23.90 -7.56 -15.67
N ILE A 152 23.95 -6.23 -15.73
CA ILE A 152 23.21 -5.42 -16.71
C ILE A 152 24.14 -5.14 -17.88
N GLN A 153 24.00 -5.91 -18.96
CA GLN A 153 24.93 -5.90 -20.10
C GLN A 153 24.27 -5.50 -21.42
N THR A 154 22.94 -5.58 -21.50
CA THR A 154 22.20 -5.28 -22.72
C THR A 154 21.36 -4.01 -22.60
N GLU A 155 21.07 -3.39 -23.73
CA GLU A 155 20.16 -2.24 -23.79
C GLU A 155 18.78 -2.57 -23.22
N GLU A 156 18.25 -3.79 -23.48
CA GLU A 156 16.97 -4.22 -22.93
C GLU A 156 17.00 -4.30 -21.39
N GLN A 157 18.08 -4.82 -20.80
CA GLN A 157 18.24 -4.85 -19.35
C GLN A 157 18.36 -3.44 -18.75
N TRP A 158 19.07 -2.53 -19.42
CA TRP A 158 19.13 -1.12 -19.04
C TRP A 158 17.74 -0.45 -19.09
N ASN A 159 17.01 -0.67 -20.19
CA ASN A 159 15.65 -0.17 -20.38
C ASN A 159 14.69 -0.70 -19.31
N PHE A 160 14.81 -1.99 -18.97
CA PHE A 160 14.01 -2.59 -17.93
C PHE A 160 14.39 -2.04 -16.54
N LEU A 161 15.69 -1.89 -16.24
CA LEU A 161 16.17 -1.27 -14.99
C LEU A 161 15.69 0.17 -14.87
N ARG A 162 15.76 0.97 -15.94
CA ARG A 162 15.26 2.35 -15.97
C ARG A 162 13.75 2.40 -15.77
N TYR A 163 13.00 1.55 -16.45
CA TYR A 163 11.56 1.43 -16.22
C TYR A 163 11.26 1.07 -14.76
N ALA A 164 12.02 0.13 -14.19
CA ALA A 164 11.86 -0.31 -12.81
C ALA A 164 12.19 0.82 -11.84
N ASN A 165 13.28 1.55 -12.08
CA ASN A 165 13.72 2.69 -11.28
C ASN A 165 12.75 3.87 -11.35
N GLU A 166 12.16 4.14 -12.51
CA GLU A 166 11.44 5.40 -12.77
C GLU A 166 9.92 5.32 -12.70
N SER A 167 9.36 4.16 -12.99
CA SER A 167 7.92 3.97 -12.99
C SER A 167 7.40 3.67 -11.59
N SER A 168 6.28 4.29 -11.21
CA SER A 168 5.64 4.04 -9.91
C SER A 168 5.29 2.56 -9.68
N TYR A 169 5.16 1.76 -10.73
CA TYR A 169 4.94 0.33 -10.57
C TYR A 169 6.25 -0.40 -10.36
N GLY A 170 7.22 -0.22 -11.25
CA GLY A 170 8.57 -0.75 -11.08
C GLY A 170 9.17 -0.49 -9.70
N ILE A 171 9.06 0.74 -9.20
CA ILE A 171 9.61 1.14 -7.89
C ILE A 171 8.97 0.38 -6.73
N ASN A 172 7.68 0.07 -6.82
CA ASN A 172 6.95 -0.56 -5.73
C ASN A 172 6.90 -2.08 -5.86
N THR A 173 7.26 -2.64 -7.02
CA THR A 173 7.05 -4.07 -7.30
C THR A 173 8.26 -4.78 -7.84
N ILE A 174 9.27 -4.11 -8.38
CA ILE A 174 10.40 -4.76 -9.05
C ILE A 174 11.70 -4.43 -8.34
N VAL A 175 11.96 -3.14 -8.13
CA VAL A 175 13.17 -2.67 -7.44
C VAL A 175 12.89 -2.38 -5.98
N LYS A 176 13.85 -2.69 -5.09
CA LYS A 176 13.54 -2.86 -3.66
C LYS A 176 13.47 -1.59 -2.82
N GLU A 177 14.37 -0.63 -2.99
CA GLU A 177 14.41 0.55 -2.12
C GLU A 177 14.01 1.81 -2.87
N GLY A 178 12.72 2.14 -2.81
CA GLY A 178 12.22 3.44 -3.23
C GLY A 178 12.63 4.54 -2.24
N ASN A 179 13.24 5.60 -2.74
CA ASN A 179 13.52 6.80 -1.97
C ASN A 179 12.23 7.55 -1.65
N ASN A 180 12.18 8.19 -0.49
CA ASN A 180 10.99 8.92 -0.04
C ASN A 180 11.33 10.36 0.36
N VAL A 181 10.47 11.30 -0.03
CA VAL A 181 10.38 12.64 0.59
C VAL A 181 9.00 12.73 1.24
N GLY A 182 8.99 12.93 2.56
CA GLY A 182 7.78 12.72 3.36
C GLY A 182 7.27 11.27 3.21
N LYS A 183 6.00 11.12 2.80
CA LYS A 183 5.36 9.81 2.56
C LYS A 183 5.34 9.39 1.09
N VAL A 184 5.99 10.12 0.19
CA VAL A 184 5.95 9.86 -1.25
C VAL A 184 7.18 9.11 -1.71
N THR A 185 6.95 7.94 -2.29
CA THR A 185 7.97 7.19 -3.01
C THR A 185 8.22 7.80 -4.38
N ILE A 186 9.49 8.01 -4.66
CA ILE A 186 9.94 8.96 -5.67
C ILE A 186 10.60 8.23 -6.84
N PHE A 187 11.70 7.52 -6.57
CA PHE A 187 12.58 6.78 -7.48
C PHE A 187 13.30 5.70 -6.69
N SER A 188 13.73 4.62 -7.34
CA SER A 188 14.55 3.63 -6.66
C SER A 188 15.95 4.18 -6.35
N ARG A 189 16.57 3.60 -5.33
CA ARG A 189 17.93 3.88 -4.89
C ARG A 189 18.93 3.08 -5.74
N THR A 190 18.93 3.33 -7.05
CA THR A 190 19.67 2.53 -8.04
C THR A 190 21.12 2.97 -8.21
N VAL A 191 21.38 4.26 -8.42
CA VAL A 191 22.75 4.82 -8.48
C VAL A 191 22.94 5.66 -7.22
N ILE A 192 24.05 5.43 -6.52
CA ILE A 192 24.32 5.98 -5.20
C ILE A 192 25.76 6.48 -5.16
N THR A 193 25.98 7.62 -4.52
CA THR A 193 27.32 8.16 -4.26
C THR A 193 27.53 8.46 -2.78
N ASP A 194 28.63 9.13 -2.43
CA ASP A 194 28.94 9.51 -1.06
C ASP A 194 27.92 10.53 -0.51
N HIS A 195 27.27 10.18 0.60
CA HIS A 195 26.23 11.03 1.18
C HIS A 195 26.79 12.31 1.80
N ALA A 196 28.01 12.28 2.35
CA ALA A 196 28.61 13.46 2.97
C ALA A 196 28.87 14.54 1.91
N THR A 197 29.23 14.11 0.70
CA THR A 197 29.51 14.99 -0.43
C THR A 197 28.23 15.43 -1.15
N SER A 198 27.29 14.50 -1.43
CA SER A 198 26.09 14.83 -2.21
C SER A 198 25.01 15.56 -1.40
N GLY A 199 24.89 15.26 -0.11
CA GLY A 199 23.80 15.70 0.76
C GLY A 199 22.40 15.22 0.33
N LYS A 200 22.29 14.29 -0.63
CA LYS A 200 21.01 13.86 -1.20
C LYS A 200 20.39 12.73 -0.40
N TYR A 201 19.06 12.76 -0.25
CA TYR A 201 18.34 11.78 0.57
C TYR A 201 18.43 10.33 0.05
N TRP A 202 18.70 10.11 -1.23
CA TRP A 202 18.91 8.78 -1.80
C TRP A 202 20.32 8.21 -1.54
N ASP A 203 21.28 9.04 -1.15
CA ASP A 203 22.62 8.58 -0.79
C ASP A 203 22.75 8.19 0.68
N LYS A 204 21.73 8.52 1.49
CA LYS A 204 21.75 8.35 2.95
C LYS A 204 22.12 6.93 3.38
N GLY A 205 23.17 6.83 4.19
CA GLY A 205 23.68 5.55 4.69
C GLY A 205 24.71 4.89 3.76
N THR A 206 25.23 5.63 2.78
CA THR A 206 26.42 5.26 1.98
C THR A 206 27.56 6.21 2.26
N SER A 207 28.76 5.66 2.44
CA SER A 207 30.03 6.38 2.52
C SER A 207 31.02 5.79 1.52
N ILE A 208 31.69 6.66 0.77
CA ILE A 208 32.75 6.28 -0.16
C ILE A 208 34.01 7.02 0.24
N LYS A 209 35.06 6.27 0.58
CA LYS A 209 36.42 6.77 0.72
C LYS A 209 37.24 6.17 -0.40
N LEU A 210 37.68 6.99 -1.34
CA LEU A 210 38.55 6.60 -2.44
C LEU A 210 39.76 7.53 -2.43
N ASP A 211 40.94 6.97 -2.27
CA ASP A 211 42.20 7.65 -2.53
C ASP A 211 42.51 7.47 -4.02
N LYS A 212 42.39 8.56 -4.80
CA LYS A 212 42.63 8.51 -6.25
C LYS A 212 44.10 8.32 -6.61
N ASP A 213 45.03 8.69 -5.73
CA ASP A 213 46.47 8.57 -6.00
C ASP A 213 46.94 7.13 -5.80
N THR A 214 46.44 6.45 -4.77
CA THR A 214 46.80 5.06 -4.48
C THR A 214 45.82 4.03 -5.05
N GLY A 215 44.60 4.44 -5.41
CA GLY A 215 43.52 3.56 -5.85
C GLY A 215 42.84 2.79 -4.72
N LYS A 216 43.27 2.97 -3.45
CA LYS A 216 42.67 2.29 -2.30
C LYS A 216 41.30 2.87 -1.99
N PHE A 217 40.35 1.99 -1.67
CA PHE A 217 39.00 2.41 -1.31
C PHE A 217 38.41 1.63 -0.14
N THR A 218 37.49 2.30 0.55
CA THR A 218 36.58 1.73 1.54
C THR A 218 35.18 2.27 1.25
N VAL A 219 34.25 1.37 0.98
CA VAL A 219 32.84 1.68 0.78
C VAL A 219 32.03 1.01 1.88
N SER A 220 31.19 1.79 2.56
CA SER A 220 30.20 1.26 3.49
C SER A 220 28.82 1.69 3.03
N PHE A 221 27.91 0.73 2.87
CA PHE A 221 26.52 1.03 2.54
C PHE A 221 25.54 0.23 3.39
N LYS A 222 24.44 0.87 3.76
CA LYS A 222 23.36 0.22 4.50
C LYS A 222 22.48 -0.58 3.54
N SER A 223 22.42 -1.89 3.75
CA SER A 223 21.52 -2.78 2.99
C SER A 223 20.05 -2.46 3.29
N TYR A 224 19.15 -2.90 2.41
CA TYR A 224 17.72 -2.66 2.61
C TYR A 224 17.19 -3.47 3.80
N ARG A 225 16.59 -2.77 4.77
CA ARG A 225 16.06 -3.38 6.01
C ARG A 225 14.91 -4.37 5.82
N HIS A 226 14.32 -4.44 4.62
CA HIS A 226 13.25 -5.38 4.27
C HIS A 226 13.65 -6.26 3.08
N THR A 227 14.95 -6.55 2.95
CA THR A 227 15.43 -7.67 2.15
C THR A 227 14.75 -8.95 2.60
N ALA A 228 14.22 -9.76 1.69
CA ALA A 228 13.71 -11.09 2.04
C ALA A 228 14.81 -11.95 2.69
N PRO A 229 14.46 -12.88 3.60
CA PRO A 229 15.45 -13.79 4.18
C PRO A 229 16.10 -14.62 3.07
N ASP A 230 17.34 -15.02 3.31
CA ASP A 230 18.14 -15.89 2.43
C ASP A 230 18.29 -15.32 1.01
N THR A 231 18.53 -14.00 0.94
CA THR A 231 18.79 -13.32 -0.34
C THR A 231 20.30 -13.16 -0.56
N GLY A 232 20.84 -13.89 -1.53
CA GLY A 232 22.22 -13.76 -1.99
C GLY A 232 22.46 -12.57 -2.91
N PHE A 233 23.65 -11.98 -2.80
CA PHE A 233 24.14 -10.85 -3.59
C PHE A 233 25.53 -11.14 -4.15
N ASP A 234 25.74 -10.69 -5.37
CA ASP A 234 27.05 -10.62 -6.01
C ASP A 234 27.56 -9.18 -6.00
N VAL A 235 28.84 -9.02 -5.74
CA VAL A 235 29.55 -7.74 -5.73
C VAL A 235 30.55 -7.73 -6.88
N TYR A 236 30.45 -6.71 -7.72
CA TYR A 236 31.38 -6.45 -8.81
C TYR A 236 32.07 -5.12 -8.56
N VAL A 237 33.39 -5.08 -8.64
CA VAL A 237 34.20 -3.86 -8.52
C VAL A 237 34.87 -3.60 -9.85
N ASN A 238 34.62 -2.43 -10.43
CA ASN A 238 35.08 -2.03 -11.77
C ASN A 238 34.90 -3.15 -12.83
N GLY A 239 33.70 -3.76 -12.83
CA GLY A 239 33.30 -4.77 -13.82
C GLY A 239 33.68 -6.21 -13.46
N GLU A 240 34.66 -6.43 -12.58
CA GLU A 240 35.09 -7.77 -12.16
C GLU A 240 34.31 -8.25 -10.93
N LYS A 241 33.89 -9.52 -10.91
CA LYS A 241 33.21 -10.09 -9.74
C LYS A 241 34.21 -10.30 -8.60
N SER A 242 34.06 -9.56 -7.51
CA SER A 242 34.99 -9.61 -6.37
C SER A 242 34.52 -10.51 -5.22
N GLY A 243 33.22 -10.84 -5.17
CA GLY A 243 32.70 -11.74 -4.15
C GLY A 243 31.18 -11.80 -4.09
N SER A 244 30.68 -12.50 -3.08
CA SER A 244 29.25 -12.64 -2.81
C SER A 244 28.98 -12.64 -1.31
N TYR A 245 27.79 -12.19 -0.90
CA TYR A 245 27.33 -12.27 0.49
C TYR A 245 25.84 -12.60 0.54
N ASN A 246 25.38 -13.09 1.68
CA ASN A 246 23.98 -13.43 1.91
C ASN A 246 23.35 -12.48 2.95
N ILE A 247 22.09 -12.11 2.73
CA ILE A 247 21.28 -11.40 3.72
C ILE A 247 20.30 -12.36 4.40
N THR A 248 20.45 -12.50 5.71
CA THR A 248 19.60 -13.33 6.58
C THR A 248 18.45 -12.54 7.20
N GLY A 249 17.48 -13.29 7.74
CA GLY A 249 16.27 -12.75 8.38
C GLY A 249 16.53 -11.86 9.60
N LYS A 250 15.72 -10.79 9.74
CA LYS A 250 15.71 -9.91 10.92
C LYS A 250 14.32 -9.86 11.57
N GLY A 251 13.90 -11.00 12.13
CA GLY A 251 12.61 -11.17 12.82
C GLY A 251 11.54 -11.81 11.94
N PHE A 252 10.26 -11.56 12.28
CA PHE A 252 9.13 -12.18 11.57
C PHE A 252 8.95 -11.62 10.16
N TRP A 253 9.02 -12.50 9.16
CA TRP A 253 8.87 -12.15 7.74
C TRP A 253 7.42 -12.29 7.28
N LEU A 254 6.83 -11.18 6.82
CA LEU A 254 5.50 -11.18 6.22
C LEU A 254 5.65 -11.38 4.71
N SER A 255 5.42 -12.59 4.21
CA SER A 255 5.80 -13.01 2.85
C SER A 255 5.13 -12.21 1.74
N LYS A 256 3.82 -11.99 1.84
CA LYS A 256 3.02 -11.24 0.87
C LYS A 256 3.01 -9.74 1.18
N GLY A 257 3.31 -9.35 2.42
CA GLY A 257 3.63 -7.96 2.77
C GLY A 257 5.04 -7.50 2.34
N TYR A 258 5.91 -8.47 2.06
CA TYR A 258 7.32 -8.36 1.65
C TYR A 258 8.17 -7.48 2.58
N ARG A 259 8.06 -7.73 3.90
CA ARG A 259 8.81 -7.00 4.94
C ARG A 259 8.88 -7.73 6.27
N TYR A 260 9.83 -7.33 7.11
CA TYR A 260 9.83 -7.69 8.52
C TYR A 260 8.86 -6.81 9.31
N MET A 261 7.99 -7.45 10.08
CA MET A 261 7.03 -6.78 10.97
C MET A 261 6.49 -7.77 12.01
N ASN A 262 6.33 -7.32 13.25
CA ASN A 262 5.60 -8.09 14.25
C ASN A 262 4.08 -8.05 13.95
N PRO A 263 3.41 -9.21 13.76
CA PRO A 263 1.96 -9.27 13.50
C PRO A 263 1.07 -8.59 14.54
N LEU A 264 1.54 -8.42 15.79
CA LEU A 264 0.79 -7.75 16.83
C LEU A 264 0.41 -6.31 16.47
N TRP A 265 1.27 -5.59 15.74
CA TRP A 265 0.94 -4.24 15.25
C TRP A 265 -0.26 -4.25 14.30
N ILE A 266 -0.39 -5.29 13.48
CA ILE A 266 -1.55 -5.48 12.60
C ILE A 266 -2.80 -5.76 13.44
N THR A 267 -2.71 -6.64 14.44
CA THR A 267 -3.83 -6.95 15.33
C THR A 267 -4.32 -5.72 16.08
N ILE A 268 -3.41 -4.93 16.67
CA ILE A 268 -3.75 -3.69 17.38
C ILE A 268 -4.42 -2.70 16.42
N GLY A 269 -3.86 -2.52 15.23
CA GLY A 269 -4.47 -1.69 14.18
C GLY A 269 -5.88 -2.16 13.81
N ALA A 270 -6.06 -3.47 13.63
CA ALA A 270 -7.36 -4.05 13.32
C ALA A 270 -8.37 -3.91 14.47
N ILE A 271 -7.94 -3.94 15.73
CA ILE A 271 -8.80 -3.62 16.88
C ILE A 271 -9.27 -2.18 16.79
N LEU A 272 -8.35 -1.22 16.64
CA LEU A 272 -8.69 0.21 16.58
C LEU A 272 -9.63 0.52 15.40
N VAL A 273 -9.28 0.03 14.21
CA VAL A 273 -10.09 0.24 13.00
C VAL A 273 -11.41 -0.52 13.11
N GLY A 274 -11.44 -1.74 13.67
CA GLY A 274 -12.65 -2.53 13.87
C GLY A 274 -13.61 -1.89 14.90
N THR A 275 -13.09 -1.33 15.99
CA THR A 275 -13.87 -0.57 16.97
C THR A 275 -14.51 0.65 16.33
N TYR A 276 -13.72 1.41 15.58
CA TYR A 276 -14.20 2.54 14.82
C TYR A 276 -15.28 2.14 13.81
N PHE A 277 -15.00 1.10 13.03
CA PHE A 277 -15.87 0.63 11.96
C PHE A 277 -17.20 0.10 12.48
N SER A 278 -17.22 -0.70 13.55
CA SER A 278 -18.48 -1.17 14.15
C SER A 278 -19.30 -0.05 14.79
N MET A 279 -18.66 1.01 15.29
CA MET A 279 -19.36 2.15 15.90
C MET A 279 -20.02 3.07 14.87
N ILE A 280 -19.33 3.35 13.76
CA ILE A 280 -19.76 4.32 12.73
C ILE A 280 -20.41 3.64 11.53
N GLY A 281 -20.15 2.35 11.31
CA GLY A 281 -20.69 1.54 10.21
C GLY A 281 -20.13 1.88 8.83
N ALA A 282 -19.04 2.66 8.75
CA ALA A 282 -18.48 3.18 7.50
C ALA A 282 -16.95 3.09 7.44
N ALA A 283 -16.41 2.97 6.22
CA ALA A 283 -14.99 3.12 5.88
C ALA A 283 -13.99 2.10 6.47
N GLY A 284 -14.42 0.98 7.05
CA GLY A 284 -13.53 0.00 7.69
C GLY A 284 -12.39 -0.49 6.79
N GLY A 285 -12.70 -0.97 5.58
CA GLY A 285 -11.69 -1.49 4.65
C GLY A 285 -10.71 -0.42 4.15
N MET A 286 -11.19 0.81 3.95
CA MET A 286 -10.35 1.96 3.58
C MET A 286 -9.41 2.40 4.69
N LEU A 287 -9.91 2.46 5.92
CA LEU A 287 -9.12 2.79 7.09
C LEU A 287 -8.09 1.70 7.38
N MET A 288 -8.45 0.42 7.19
CA MET A 288 -7.49 -0.68 7.28
C MET A 288 -6.40 -0.57 6.21
N ALA A 289 -6.78 -0.27 4.98
CA ALA A 289 -5.81 -0.02 3.91
C ALA A 289 -4.92 1.20 4.21
N ALA A 290 -5.47 2.26 4.80
CA ALA A 290 -4.69 3.42 5.24
C ALA A 290 -3.71 3.04 6.36
N PHE A 291 -4.16 2.30 7.38
CA PHE A 291 -3.32 1.78 8.44
C PHE A 291 -2.18 0.91 7.89
N GLN A 292 -2.49 0.01 6.96
CA GLN A 292 -1.48 -0.84 6.33
C GLN A 292 -0.47 -0.05 5.52
N VAL A 293 -0.89 0.99 4.79
CA VAL A 293 0.05 1.82 4.03
C VAL A 293 0.90 2.70 4.95
N LEU A 294 0.32 3.28 6.00
CA LEU A 294 0.99 4.25 6.88
C LEU A 294 1.90 3.58 7.91
N VAL A 295 1.39 2.54 8.58
CA VAL A 295 2.05 1.85 9.68
C VAL A 295 2.77 0.61 9.17
N VAL A 296 2.03 -0.26 8.46
CA VAL A 296 2.56 -1.54 7.98
C VAL A 296 3.41 -1.37 6.72
N LYS A 297 3.42 -0.21 6.05
CA LYS A 297 4.11 0.12 4.76
C LYS A 297 4.43 -1.12 3.92
N THR A 298 3.40 -1.83 3.50
CA THR A 298 3.49 -3.08 2.76
C THR A 298 3.94 -2.83 1.32
N ALA A 299 4.88 -3.64 0.81
CA ALA A 299 5.50 -3.45 -0.50
C ALA A 299 4.97 -4.42 -1.56
N GLY A 300 4.50 -5.61 -1.14
CA GLY A 300 4.11 -6.67 -2.07
C GLY A 300 5.34 -7.44 -2.60
N PRO A 301 5.17 -8.71 -3.02
CA PRO A 301 6.25 -9.49 -3.62
C PRO A 301 6.74 -8.90 -4.94
N VAL A 302 7.94 -9.32 -5.35
CA VAL A 302 8.51 -8.93 -6.64
C VAL A 302 7.54 -9.32 -7.78
N GLY A 303 7.25 -8.37 -8.67
CA GLY A 303 6.29 -8.50 -9.77
C GLY A 303 4.84 -8.14 -9.40
N ILE A 304 4.48 -8.05 -8.13
CA ILE A 304 3.07 -7.92 -7.71
C ILE A 304 2.84 -6.64 -6.91
N ASN A 305 1.79 -5.89 -7.26
CA ASN A 305 1.47 -4.66 -6.55
C ASN A 305 0.99 -4.93 -5.12
N ALA A 306 1.60 -4.27 -4.13
CA ALA A 306 1.17 -4.31 -2.73
C ALA A 306 -0.34 -4.20 -2.57
N ALA A 307 -0.97 -3.23 -3.25
CA ALA A 307 -2.39 -2.98 -3.11
C ALA A 307 -3.25 -4.19 -3.52
N ASN A 308 -2.83 -4.96 -4.51
CA ASN A 308 -3.59 -6.11 -4.99
C ASN A 308 -3.46 -7.32 -4.06
N VAL A 309 -2.36 -7.42 -3.31
CA VAL A 309 -2.14 -8.45 -2.30
C VAL A 309 -2.88 -8.15 -0.98
N LEU A 310 -3.04 -6.86 -0.66
CA LEU A 310 -3.58 -6.42 0.62
C LEU A 310 -5.10 -6.27 0.64
N LYS A 311 -5.69 -5.86 -0.49
CA LYS A 311 -7.14 -5.69 -0.60
C LYS A 311 -7.90 -6.96 -0.17
N PRO A 312 -7.50 -8.19 -0.58
CA PRO A 312 -8.13 -9.42 -0.10
C PRO A 312 -8.08 -9.55 1.43
N SER A 313 -6.90 -9.36 2.05
CA SER A 313 -6.74 -9.44 3.50
C SER A 313 -7.53 -8.36 4.26
N ASN A 314 -7.71 -7.18 3.67
CA ASN A 314 -8.52 -6.10 4.27
C ASN A 314 -10.01 -6.40 4.29
N MET A 315 -10.51 -7.28 3.40
CA MET A 315 -11.90 -7.74 3.44
C MET A 315 -12.20 -8.54 4.71
N ALA A 316 -11.19 -9.15 5.34
CA ALA A 316 -11.36 -9.84 6.61
C ALA A 316 -11.81 -8.86 7.72
N LEU A 317 -11.29 -7.63 7.75
CA LEU A 317 -11.73 -6.64 8.74
C LEU A 317 -13.23 -6.35 8.54
N THR A 318 -13.62 -6.03 7.32
CA THR A 318 -15.00 -5.62 7.00
C THR A 318 -16.00 -6.76 7.06
N LEU A 319 -15.54 -8.01 7.22
CA LEU A 319 -16.38 -9.18 7.47
C LEU A 319 -16.44 -9.53 8.97
N PHE A 320 -15.30 -9.63 9.64
CA PHE A 320 -15.22 -10.13 11.01
C PHE A 320 -15.50 -9.08 12.09
N SER A 321 -15.28 -7.79 11.81
CA SER A 321 -15.71 -6.71 12.71
C SER A 321 -17.24 -6.63 12.86
N PRO A 322 -18.03 -6.67 11.76
CA PRO A 322 -19.48 -6.85 11.85
C PRO A 322 -19.89 -8.06 12.68
N LEU A 323 -19.26 -9.23 12.45
CA LEU A 323 -19.55 -10.45 13.22
C LEU A 323 -19.27 -10.28 14.72
N GLY A 324 -18.18 -9.61 15.08
CA GLY A 324 -17.87 -9.29 16.48
C GLY A 324 -18.91 -8.36 17.14
N SER A 325 -19.46 -7.41 16.38
CA SER A 325 -20.55 -6.55 16.85
C SER A 325 -21.95 -7.19 16.78
N PHE A 326 -22.11 -8.25 15.99
CA PHE A 326 -23.41 -8.80 15.60
C PHE A 326 -24.21 -9.30 16.79
N TYR A 327 -23.59 -10.10 17.68
CA TYR A 327 -24.27 -10.64 18.85
C TYR A 327 -24.92 -9.54 19.70
N ARG A 328 -24.18 -8.44 19.92
CA ARG A 328 -24.69 -7.33 20.73
C ARG A 328 -25.81 -6.57 20.03
N TYR A 329 -25.63 -6.18 18.78
CA TYR A 329 -26.64 -5.41 18.06
C TYR A 329 -27.90 -6.22 17.72
N ALA A 330 -27.74 -7.48 17.31
CA ALA A 330 -28.85 -8.31 16.86
C ALA A 330 -29.56 -9.02 18.02
N VAL A 331 -28.82 -9.59 18.97
CA VAL A 331 -29.38 -10.48 20.01
C VAL A 331 -29.61 -9.73 21.32
N VAL A 332 -28.59 -9.04 21.85
CA VAL A 332 -28.66 -8.38 23.16
C VAL A 332 -29.53 -7.12 23.10
N GLU A 333 -29.28 -6.25 22.13
CA GLU A 333 -29.93 -4.94 22.04
C GLU A 333 -31.06 -4.90 21.00
N ARG A 334 -31.19 -5.93 20.16
CA ARG A 334 -32.27 -6.08 19.15
C ARG A 334 -32.48 -4.81 18.31
N ARG A 335 -31.38 -4.21 17.83
CA ARG A 335 -31.34 -2.95 17.04
C ARG A 335 -31.24 -3.16 15.53
N VAL A 336 -31.47 -4.38 15.06
CA VAL A 336 -31.37 -4.74 13.66
C VAL A 336 -32.76 -4.80 13.02
N ALA A 337 -32.99 -3.95 12.02
CA ALA A 337 -34.16 -4.06 11.15
C ALA A 337 -33.89 -5.07 10.02
N TRP A 338 -34.23 -6.33 10.28
CA TRP A 338 -33.90 -7.46 9.41
C TRP A 338 -34.36 -7.33 7.96
N PRO A 339 -35.62 -6.94 7.65
CA PRO A 339 -36.06 -6.85 6.25
C PRO A 339 -35.22 -5.88 5.43
N ILE A 340 -34.81 -4.76 6.04
CA ILE A 340 -33.96 -3.76 5.40
C ILE A 340 -32.54 -4.30 5.23
N GLY A 341 -31.97 -4.88 6.29
CA GLY A 341 -30.60 -5.40 6.27
C GLY A 341 -30.41 -6.50 5.23
N LEU A 342 -31.37 -7.43 5.13
CA LEU A 342 -31.35 -8.50 4.15
C LEU A 342 -31.59 -7.97 2.73
N SER A 343 -32.57 -7.09 2.53
CA SER A 343 -32.85 -6.50 1.21
C SER A 343 -31.64 -5.72 0.69
N PHE A 344 -31.02 -4.91 1.56
CA PHE A 344 -29.85 -4.11 1.22
C PHE A 344 -28.63 -5.00 0.95
N GLY A 345 -28.38 -5.99 1.80
CA GLY A 345 -27.30 -6.95 1.64
C GLY A 345 -27.42 -7.79 0.37
N LEU A 346 -28.62 -8.26 0.05
CA LEU A 346 -28.90 -9.00 -1.19
C LEU A 346 -28.64 -8.14 -2.42
N GLY A 347 -29.13 -6.90 -2.42
CA GLY A 347 -28.86 -5.93 -3.48
C GLY A 347 -27.36 -5.75 -3.70
N ILE A 348 -26.60 -5.54 -2.63
CA ILE A 348 -25.14 -5.38 -2.69
C ILE A 348 -24.45 -6.64 -3.19
N PHE A 349 -24.88 -7.82 -2.74
CA PHE A 349 -24.31 -9.10 -3.18
C PHE A 349 -24.50 -9.29 -4.69
N ILE A 350 -25.71 -9.05 -5.20
CA ILE A 350 -26.01 -9.12 -6.65
C ILE A 350 -25.22 -8.05 -7.43
N GLY A 351 -25.22 -6.80 -6.96
CA GLY A 351 -24.52 -5.70 -7.60
C GLY A 351 -23.01 -5.92 -7.66
N SER A 352 -22.42 -6.43 -6.56
CA SER A 352 -20.98 -6.70 -6.48
C SER A 352 -20.57 -7.95 -7.25
N ILE A 353 -21.27 -9.08 -7.14
CA ILE A 353 -20.82 -10.31 -7.80
C ILE A 353 -21.18 -10.34 -9.28
N TRP A 354 -22.43 -10.02 -9.61
CA TRP A 354 -22.99 -10.26 -10.93
C TRP A 354 -22.80 -9.06 -11.87
N LEU A 355 -23.30 -7.88 -11.50
CA LEU A 355 -23.28 -6.71 -12.37
C LEU A 355 -21.93 -5.97 -12.38
N GLY A 356 -21.22 -5.97 -11.26
CA GLY A 356 -19.95 -5.25 -11.12
C GLY A 356 -18.86 -5.69 -12.10
N LYS A 357 -18.87 -6.96 -12.55
CA LYS A 357 -17.94 -7.48 -13.57
C LYS A 357 -18.11 -6.74 -14.91
N TYR A 358 -19.34 -6.53 -15.35
CA TYR A 358 -19.66 -5.90 -16.63
C TYR A 358 -19.40 -4.40 -16.59
N VAL A 359 -19.83 -3.73 -15.51
CA VAL A 359 -19.68 -2.27 -15.37
C VAL A 359 -18.21 -1.85 -15.25
N SER A 360 -17.40 -2.63 -14.52
CA SER A 360 -15.96 -2.35 -14.37
C SER A 360 -15.17 -2.53 -15.67
N ALA A 361 -15.70 -3.26 -16.65
CA ALA A 361 -15.06 -3.45 -17.94
C ALA A 361 -15.25 -2.24 -18.89
N VAL A 362 -16.34 -1.49 -18.71
CA VAL A 362 -16.74 -0.40 -19.61
C VAL A 362 -16.37 0.99 -19.07
N LEU A 363 -16.32 1.17 -17.74
CA LEU A 363 -16.01 2.47 -17.13
C LEU A 363 -14.50 2.72 -16.93
N PRO A 364 -13.94 3.85 -17.41
CA PRO A 364 -12.56 4.21 -17.14
C PRO A 364 -12.33 4.53 -15.66
N LEU A 365 -11.60 3.64 -14.96
CA LEU A 365 -11.33 3.67 -13.51
C LEU A 365 -10.79 5.00 -12.96
N LYS A 366 -10.20 5.86 -13.80
CA LYS A 366 -9.64 7.15 -13.36
C LYS A 366 -10.72 8.21 -13.14
N ALA A 367 -11.57 8.46 -14.14
CA ALA A 367 -12.69 9.41 -14.02
C ALA A 367 -13.66 8.99 -12.91
N TYR A 368 -13.84 7.67 -12.77
CA TYR A 368 -14.69 7.07 -11.76
C TYR A 368 -14.27 7.39 -10.31
N LYS A 369 -12.96 7.40 -10.02
CA LYS A 369 -12.41 7.76 -8.70
C LYS A 369 -12.73 9.20 -8.30
N GLU A 370 -12.67 10.11 -9.25
CA GLU A 370 -12.89 11.54 -9.03
C GLU A 370 -14.38 11.82 -8.75
N TRP A 371 -15.30 11.20 -9.50
CA TRP A 371 -16.74 11.30 -9.25
C TRP A 371 -17.18 10.69 -7.92
N LEU A 372 -16.61 9.55 -7.51
CA LEU A 372 -16.90 8.99 -6.19
C LEU A 372 -16.46 9.96 -5.08
N ALA A 373 -15.31 10.60 -5.22
CA ALA A 373 -14.83 11.54 -4.24
C ALA A 373 -15.78 12.75 -4.09
N VAL A 374 -16.33 13.26 -5.21
CA VAL A 374 -17.38 14.28 -5.18
C VAL A 374 -18.62 13.79 -4.45
N LEU A 375 -19.12 12.59 -4.76
CA LEU A 375 -20.28 11.99 -4.08
C LEU A 375 -20.07 11.89 -2.56
N VAL A 376 -18.88 11.47 -2.13
CA VAL A 376 -18.53 11.32 -0.71
C VAL A 376 -18.54 12.67 0.01
N VAL A 377 -18.03 13.74 -0.62
CA VAL A 377 -18.13 15.10 -0.06
C VAL A 377 -19.56 15.57 0.05
N LEU A 378 -20.36 15.35 -1.00
CA LEU A 378 -21.77 15.71 -0.98
C LEU A 378 -22.50 15.00 0.17
N MET A 379 -22.22 13.71 0.40
CA MET A 379 -22.74 12.97 1.54
C MET A 379 -22.21 13.47 2.88
N GLY A 380 -20.93 13.87 2.98
CA GLY A 380 -20.36 14.49 4.17
C GLY A 380 -21.04 15.82 4.53
N ILE A 381 -21.19 16.70 3.55
CA ILE A 381 -21.92 17.97 3.70
C ILE A 381 -23.37 17.71 4.08
N GLN A 382 -24.03 16.76 3.42
CA GLN A 382 -25.41 16.41 3.71
C GLN A 382 -25.57 15.88 5.15
N THR A 383 -24.67 15.02 5.61
CA THR A 383 -24.64 14.51 6.99
C THR A 383 -24.54 15.65 8.01
N LEU A 384 -23.75 16.68 7.73
CA LEU A 384 -23.67 17.89 8.57
C LEU A 384 -24.95 18.73 8.50
N ARG A 385 -25.56 18.88 7.31
CA ARG A 385 -26.83 19.60 7.14
C ARG A 385 -27.96 18.96 7.95
N GLU A 386 -27.95 17.64 8.13
CA GLU A 386 -28.93 16.94 8.98
C GLU A 386 -28.87 17.34 10.45
N LEU A 387 -27.71 17.81 10.92
CA LEU A 387 -27.53 18.30 12.29
C LEU A 387 -28.03 19.74 12.46
N SER A 388 -28.39 20.43 11.38
CA SER A 388 -28.90 21.80 11.45
C SER A 388 -30.26 21.85 12.17
N PRO A 389 -30.55 22.90 12.96
CA PRO A 389 -31.82 23.02 13.68
C PRO A 389 -33.03 22.90 12.74
N LYS A 390 -32.97 23.54 11.57
CA LYS A 390 -34.02 23.49 10.54
C LYS A 390 -34.35 22.06 10.09
N MET A 391 -33.35 21.20 9.93
CA MET A 391 -33.56 19.83 9.48
C MET A 391 -34.00 18.92 10.63
N MET A 392 -33.50 19.17 11.85
CA MET A 392 -33.94 18.45 13.05
C MET A 392 -35.41 18.72 13.38
N GLU A 393 -35.92 19.95 13.18
CA GLU A 393 -37.36 20.24 13.31
C GLU A 393 -38.22 19.47 12.31
N LYS A 394 -37.72 19.26 11.08
CA LYS A 394 -38.40 18.43 10.08
C LYS A 394 -38.39 16.95 10.44
N ARG A 395 -37.40 16.49 11.20
CA ARG A 395 -37.23 15.08 11.60
C ARG A 395 -37.68 14.85 13.05
N LYS A 396 -38.97 15.11 13.31
CA LYS A 396 -39.59 15.04 14.65
C LYS A 396 -39.26 13.75 15.41
N ASN A 397 -39.36 12.61 14.73
CA ASN A 397 -39.13 11.28 15.33
C ASN A 397 -37.66 11.10 15.78
N ILE A 398 -36.69 11.60 14.99
CA ILE A 398 -35.28 11.57 15.39
C ILE A 398 -35.05 12.55 16.55
N LYS A 399 -35.61 13.76 16.49
CA LYS A 399 -35.48 14.76 17.56
C LYS A 399 -36.04 14.23 18.90
N ALA A 400 -37.21 13.61 18.86
CA ALA A 400 -37.84 12.99 20.03
C ALA A 400 -37.01 11.82 20.58
N MET A 401 -36.51 10.94 19.70
CA MET A 401 -35.61 9.84 20.11
C MET A 401 -34.32 10.36 20.76
N VAL A 402 -33.67 11.37 20.16
CA VAL A 402 -32.44 11.96 20.72
C VAL A 402 -32.69 12.54 22.10
N LYS A 403 -33.84 13.20 22.32
CA LYS A 403 -34.22 13.70 23.64
C LYS A 403 -34.34 12.55 24.66
N LYS A 404 -35.13 11.51 24.34
CA LYS A 404 -35.30 10.32 25.20
C LYS A 404 -33.98 9.62 25.52
N PHE A 405 -33.09 9.51 24.53
CA PHE A 405 -31.76 8.95 24.73
C PHE A 405 -30.91 9.80 25.68
N ASN A 406 -30.86 11.12 25.48
CA ASN A 406 -30.09 12.01 26.35
C ASN A 406 -30.62 12.01 27.80
N ASP A 407 -31.95 11.96 27.96
CA ASP A 407 -32.59 11.87 29.28
C ASP A 407 -32.21 10.56 29.98
N ALA A 408 -32.19 9.44 29.24
CA ALA A 408 -31.74 8.14 29.76
C ALA A 408 -30.23 8.14 30.12
N VAL A 409 -29.39 8.82 29.34
CA VAL A 409 -27.96 9.01 29.64
C VAL A 409 -27.77 9.81 30.92
N ALA A 410 -28.52 10.89 31.10
CA ALA A 410 -28.46 11.72 32.30
C ALA A 410 -28.87 10.92 33.54
N LYS A 411 -29.97 10.16 33.45
CA LYS A 411 -30.46 9.28 34.51
C LYS A 411 -29.43 8.19 34.88
N ALA A 412 -28.86 7.51 33.89
CA ALA A 412 -27.84 6.49 34.13
C ALA A 412 -26.60 7.07 34.81
N LYS A 413 -26.20 8.29 34.43
CA LYS A 413 -25.06 8.99 35.06
C LYS A 413 -25.34 9.36 36.51
N SER A 414 -26.56 9.77 36.86
CA SER A 414 -26.92 10.06 38.27
C SER A 414 -27.02 8.79 39.12
N GLU A 415 -27.42 7.67 38.52
CA GLU A 415 -27.64 6.39 39.22
C GLU A 415 -26.39 5.49 39.24
N GLY A 416 -25.29 5.90 38.60
CA GLY A 416 -24.09 5.06 38.43
C GLY A 416 -24.33 3.80 37.59
N SER A 417 -25.45 3.75 36.84
CA SER A 417 -25.85 2.60 36.03
C SER A 417 -25.43 2.78 34.57
N SER A 418 -25.57 1.73 33.76
CA SER A 418 -25.25 1.79 32.33
C SER A 418 -26.52 2.02 31.51
N VAL A 419 -26.47 2.94 30.54
CA VAL A 419 -27.60 3.19 29.64
C VAL A 419 -28.00 1.92 28.91
N GLU A 420 -29.29 1.58 28.98
CA GLU A 420 -29.92 0.56 28.15
C GLU A 420 -30.39 1.17 26.83
N MET A 421 -30.07 0.52 25.72
CA MET A 421 -30.48 0.99 24.40
C MET A 421 -31.91 0.55 24.10
N GLY A 422 -32.67 1.42 23.42
CA GLY A 422 -33.95 1.05 22.83
C GLY A 422 -33.84 -0.15 21.87
N ARG A 423 -34.96 -0.87 21.71
CA ARG A 423 -35.07 -2.05 20.85
C ARG A 423 -35.96 -1.73 19.64
N ILE A 424 -35.79 -2.48 18.56
CA ILE A 424 -36.67 -2.39 17.40
C ILE A 424 -37.91 -3.25 17.64
N GLU A 425 -39.07 -2.62 17.53
CA GLU A 425 -40.39 -3.25 17.63
C GLU A 425 -41.09 -3.16 16.27
N PRO A 426 -41.15 -4.24 15.48
CA PRO A 426 -41.81 -4.24 14.18
C PRO A 426 -43.31 -3.94 14.33
N VAL A 427 -43.83 -3.00 13.55
CA VAL A 427 -45.26 -2.66 13.48
C VAL A 427 -45.89 -3.27 12.23
N LYS A 428 -45.22 -3.11 11.08
CA LYS A 428 -45.67 -3.62 9.78
C LYS A 428 -44.46 -4.12 8.99
N SER A 429 -44.58 -5.33 8.45
CA SER A 429 -43.53 -5.95 7.64
C SER A 429 -44.04 -6.25 6.23
N SER A 430 -43.50 -5.56 5.24
CA SER A 430 -43.73 -5.80 3.80
C SER A 430 -42.46 -5.47 3.02
N LEU A 431 -42.35 -5.95 1.79
CA LEU A 431 -41.20 -5.70 0.90
C LEU A 431 -41.05 -4.23 0.50
N VAL A 432 -42.13 -3.44 0.56
CA VAL A 432 -42.16 -2.03 0.13
C VAL A 432 -42.51 -1.03 1.25
N ASP A 433 -43.09 -1.51 2.35
CA ASP A 433 -43.50 -0.68 3.50
C ASP A 433 -43.14 -1.42 4.79
N TYR A 434 -41.97 -1.09 5.34
CA TYR A 434 -41.53 -1.57 6.65
C TYR A 434 -41.64 -0.44 7.67
N ARG A 435 -42.36 -0.72 8.77
CA ARG A 435 -42.54 0.22 9.88
C ARG A 435 -42.16 -0.43 11.19
N PHE A 436 -41.41 0.30 12.01
CA PHE A 436 -40.96 -0.17 13.31
C PHE A 436 -40.85 0.97 14.31
N LYS A 437 -40.99 0.68 15.60
CA LYS A 437 -40.72 1.63 16.67
C LYS A 437 -39.30 1.46 17.19
N PHE A 438 -38.67 2.57 17.53
CA PHE A 438 -37.39 2.64 18.23
C PHE A 438 -37.42 3.81 19.20
N TRP A 439 -37.17 3.57 20.50
CA TRP A 439 -37.44 4.53 21.58
C TRP A 439 -38.90 5.07 21.57
N GLY A 440 -39.84 4.22 21.18
CA GLY A 440 -41.26 4.56 21.07
C GLY A 440 -41.63 5.45 19.87
N GLU A 441 -40.66 5.87 19.05
CA GLU A 441 -40.89 6.65 17.83
C GLU A 441 -40.99 5.72 16.62
N GLU A 442 -41.99 5.93 15.75
CA GLU A 442 -42.20 5.11 14.55
C GLU A 442 -41.30 5.57 13.39
N PHE A 443 -40.66 4.63 12.72
CA PHE A 443 -39.84 4.87 11.53
C PHE A 443 -40.40 4.06 10.36
N LYS A 444 -40.52 4.70 9.20
CA LYS A 444 -40.98 4.09 7.94
C LYS A 444 -39.85 4.04 6.93
N ILE A 445 -39.71 2.92 6.26
CA ILE A 445 -38.67 2.71 5.24
C ILE A 445 -39.13 1.66 4.22
N ASN A 446 -38.59 1.75 3.00
CA ASN A 446 -38.91 0.86 1.89
C ASN A 446 -37.75 -0.13 1.66
N PRO A 447 -37.88 -1.42 2.06
CA PRO A 447 -36.82 -2.41 1.87
C PRO A 447 -36.40 -2.61 0.41
N LEU A 448 -37.35 -2.61 -0.53
CA LEU A 448 -37.07 -2.75 -1.97
C LEU A 448 -36.24 -1.59 -2.53
N LEU A 449 -36.52 -0.35 -2.12
CA LEU A 449 -35.71 0.80 -2.51
C LEU A 449 -34.25 0.62 -2.07
N PHE A 450 -34.05 0.11 -0.84
CA PHE A 450 -32.72 -0.19 -0.35
C PHE A 450 -32.07 -1.38 -1.06
N ALA A 451 -32.83 -2.38 -1.53
CA ALA A 451 -32.27 -3.42 -2.40
C ALA A 451 -31.71 -2.83 -3.72
N ILE A 452 -32.45 -1.94 -4.37
CA ILE A 452 -32.02 -1.28 -5.61
C ILE A 452 -30.81 -0.38 -5.35
N LEU A 453 -30.83 0.40 -4.26
CA LEU A 453 -29.69 1.22 -3.87
C LEU A 453 -28.47 0.36 -3.54
N GLY A 454 -28.69 -0.79 -2.90
CA GLY A 454 -27.68 -1.78 -2.57
C GLY A 454 -27.01 -2.32 -3.81
N LEU A 455 -27.78 -2.59 -4.87
CA LEU A 455 -27.25 -3.01 -6.17
C LEU A 455 -26.31 -1.94 -6.76
N ALA A 456 -26.74 -0.67 -6.78
CA ALA A 456 -25.89 0.42 -7.27
C ALA A 456 -24.60 0.57 -6.44
N ILE A 457 -24.71 0.55 -5.11
CA ILE A 457 -23.56 0.63 -4.19
C ILE A 457 -22.66 -0.61 -4.31
N GLY A 458 -23.22 -1.79 -4.57
CA GLY A 458 -22.49 -3.04 -4.75
C GLY A 458 -21.63 -3.03 -6.01
N VAL A 459 -22.16 -2.50 -7.12
CA VAL A 459 -21.40 -2.26 -8.35
C VAL A 459 -20.23 -1.33 -8.06
N VAL A 460 -20.49 -0.21 -7.38
CA VAL A 460 -19.47 0.76 -6.99
C VAL A 460 -18.40 0.13 -6.10
N SER A 461 -18.83 -0.58 -5.07
CA SER A 461 -18.00 -1.28 -4.10
C SER A 461 -16.98 -2.20 -4.76
N ARG A 462 -17.42 -3.03 -5.72
CA ARG A 462 -16.52 -3.96 -6.43
C ARG A 462 -15.45 -3.22 -7.22
N SER A 463 -15.83 -2.19 -7.97
CA SER A 463 -14.89 -1.44 -8.80
C SER A 463 -13.78 -0.78 -7.98
N PHE A 464 -14.08 -0.38 -6.75
CA PHE A 464 -13.09 0.20 -5.84
C PHE A 464 -12.36 -0.81 -4.96
N GLY A 465 -12.96 -1.98 -4.71
CA GLY A 465 -12.37 -3.01 -3.87
C GLY A 465 -12.30 -2.62 -2.39
N ILE A 466 -13.17 -1.70 -1.96
CA ILE A 466 -13.12 -1.00 -0.68
C ILE A 466 -14.08 -1.61 0.36
N GLY A 467 -15.02 -2.47 -0.06
CA GLY A 467 -16.12 -2.94 0.77
C GLY A 467 -17.10 -1.79 1.02
N GLY A 468 -18.19 -1.76 0.25
CA GLY A 468 -19.12 -0.64 0.01
C GLY A 468 -19.83 -0.03 1.22
N GLY A 469 -19.48 -0.46 2.43
CA GLY A 469 -20.04 -0.01 3.70
C GLY A 469 -20.03 1.50 3.91
N PHE A 470 -19.04 2.21 3.35
CA PHE A 470 -18.88 3.65 3.61
C PHE A 470 -20.02 4.52 3.08
N LEU A 471 -20.75 4.09 2.03
CA LEU A 471 -21.92 4.79 1.51
C LEU A 471 -23.23 4.31 2.16
N LEU A 472 -23.22 3.18 2.87
CA LEU A 472 -24.43 2.56 3.40
C LEU A 472 -25.04 3.39 4.54
N VAL A 473 -24.22 3.84 5.50
CA VAL A 473 -24.71 4.63 6.63
C VAL A 473 -25.24 5.99 6.18
N PRO A 474 -24.49 6.79 5.39
CA PRO A 474 -25.02 8.05 4.86
C PRO A 474 -26.30 7.87 4.05
N ALA A 475 -26.40 6.81 3.25
CA ALA A 475 -27.63 6.48 2.51
C ALA A 475 -28.82 6.23 3.45
N MET A 476 -28.62 5.47 4.53
CA MET A 476 -29.68 5.17 5.50
C MET A 476 -30.10 6.38 6.33
N THR A 477 -29.15 7.21 6.75
CA THR A 477 -29.46 8.43 7.52
C THR A 477 -30.09 9.51 6.66
N THR A 478 -29.68 9.60 5.38
CA THR A 478 -30.16 10.63 4.44
C THR A 478 -31.48 10.24 3.76
N LEU A 479 -31.52 9.07 3.14
CA LEU A 479 -32.67 8.63 2.36
C LEU A 479 -33.70 7.89 3.22
N GLY A 480 -33.22 7.09 4.19
CA GLY A 480 -34.07 6.35 5.11
C GLY A 480 -34.51 7.15 6.33
N ALA A 481 -33.96 8.35 6.55
CA ALA A 481 -34.18 9.18 7.73
C ALA A 481 -34.04 8.38 9.05
N LEU A 482 -33.14 7.39 9.07
CA LEU A 482 -32.90 6.55 10.25
C LEU A 482 -31.89 7.21 11.19
N PRO A 483 -32.00 6.99 12.51
CA PRO A 483 -30.95 7.37 13.44
C PRO A 483 -29.72 6.46 13.29
N MET A 484 -28.54 6.98 13.62
CA MET A 484 -27.26 6.26 13.54
C MET A 484 -27.30 4.96 14.33
N TYR A 485 -27.95 4.95 15.51
CA TYR A 485 -28.07 3.76 16.36
C TYR A 485 -28.77 2.56 15.69
N VAL A 486 -29.55 2.81 14.64
CA VAL A 486 -30.25 1.80 13.84
C VAL A 486 -29.56 1.62 12.47
N ALA A 487 -29.14 2.71 11.84
CA ALA A 487 -28.48 2.67 10.53
C ALA A 487 -27.17 1.86 10.55
N VAL A 488 -26.36 1.97 11.61
CA VAL A 488 -25.07 1.29 11.72
C VAL A 488 -25.21 -0.25 11.79
N PRO A 489 -26.01 -0.84 12.68
CA PRO A 489 -26.23 -2.29 12.68
C PRO A 489 -26.69 -2.85 11.33
N ILE A 490 -27.58 -2.12 10.62
CA ILE A 490 -28.10 -2.57 9.32
C ILE A 490 -27.02 -2.45 8.23
N SER A 491 -26.20 -1.38 8.25
CA SER A 491 -25.11 -1.22 7.29
C SER A 491 -24.02 -2.28 7.44
N LEU A 492 -23.75 -2.73 8.66
CA LEU A 492 -22.76 -3.77 8.95
C LEU A 492 -23.16 -5.11 8.30
N ILE A 493 -24.46 -5.44 8.27
CA ILE A 493 -24.97 -6.62 7.54
C ILE A 493 -24.68 -6.48 6.04
N GLY A 494 -25.07 -5.36 5.44
CA GLY A 494 -24.81 -5.11 4.02
C GLY A 494 -23.31 -5.13 3.69
N THR A 495 -22.47 -4.66 4.60
CA THR A 495 -21.02 -4.68 4.42
C THR A 495 -20.44 -6.09 4.50
N SER A 496 -20.96 -6.97 5.35
CA SER A 496 -20.57 -8.38 5.38
C SER A 496 -20.82 -9.07 4.04
N PHE A 497 -22.01 -8.90 3.46
CA PHE A 497 -22.32 -9.42 2.11
C PHE A 497 -21.41 -8.83 1.04
N SER A 498 -21.14 -7.52 1.08
CA SER A 498 -20.20 -6.88 0.16
C SER A 498 -18.79 -7.46 0.27
N SER A 499 -18.35 -7.76 1.50
CA SER A 499 -17.00 -8.23 1.78
C SER A 499 -16.81 -9.65 1.28
N ILE A 500 -17.82 -10.51 1.46
CA ILE A 500 -17.85 -11.87 0.90
C ILE A 500 -17.75 -11.81 -0.63
N GLY A 501 -18.61 -11.02 -1.29
CA GLY A 501 -18.59 -10.90 -2.75
C GLY A 501 -17.28 -10.32 -3.30
N SER A 502 -16.68 -9.36 -2.60
CA SER A 502 -15.39 -8.79 -2.98
C SER A 502 -14.24 -9.78 -2.79
N PHE A 503 -14.25 -10.53 -1.67
CA PHE A 503 -13.25 -11.56 -1.38
C PHE A 503 -13.26 -12.68 -2.42
N ILE A 504 -14.44 -13.21 -2.76
CA ILE A 504 -14.60 -14.18 -3.85
C ILE A 504 -14.07 -13.61 -5.17
N GLY A 505 -14.40 -12.34 -5.48
CA GLY A 505 -13.91 -11.67 -6.68
C GLY A 505 -12.38 -11.61 -6.76
N TYR A 506 -11.68 -11.39 -5.64
CA TYR A 506 -10.23 -11.42 -5.60
C TYR A 506 -9.66 -12.82 -5.81
N LEU A 507 -10.24 -13.83 -5.14
CA LEU A 507 -9.83 -15.23 -5.30
C LEU A 507 -9.98 -15.69 -6.76
N MET A 508 -11.10 -15.36 -7.41
CA MET A 508 -11.33 -15.66 -8.83
C MET A 508 -10.33 -14.99 -9.78
N THR A 509 -9.69 -13.90 -9.35
CA THR A 509 -8.68 -13.17 -10.13
C THR A 509 -7.25 -13.63 -9.79
N GLY A 510 -7.10 -14.63 -8.91
CA GLY A 510 -5.80 -15.14 -8.48
C GLY A 510 -5.11 -14.32 -7.39
N TYR A 511 -5.80 -13.34 -6.79
CA TYR A 511 -5.25 -12.57 -5.67
C TYR A 511 -5.62 -13.21 -4.33
N TYR A 512 -4.67 -13.97 -3.79
CA TYR A 512 -4.79 -14.62 -2.49
C TYR A 512 -4.35 -13.70 -1.34
N PRO A 513 -5.05 -13.72 -0.20
CA PRO A 513 -4.64 -12.99 0.99
C PRO A 513 -3.34 -13.55 1.57
N ASP A 514 -2.54 -12.69 2.20
CA ASP A 514 -1.51 -13.13 3.14
C ASP A 514 -2.20 -13.75 4.36
N LEU A 515 -1.92 -15.04 4.64
CA LEU A 515 -2.59 -15.77 5.72
C LEU A 515 -2.31 -15.16 7.10
N TRP A 516 -1.07 -14.77 7.38
CA TRP A 516 -0.70 -14.18 8.67
C TRP A 516 -1.32 -12.80 8.85
N LEU A 517 -1.30 -11.98 7.80
CA LEU A 517 -1.97 -10.68 7.79
C LEU A 517 -3.47 -10.86 8.00
N MET A 518 -4.09 -11.81 7.31
CA MET A 518 -5.52 -12.09 7.39
C MET A 518 -5.92 -12.56 8.79
N ILE A 519 -5.19 -13.51 9.38
CA ILE A 519 -5.47 -14.02 10.73
C ILE A 519 -5.36 -12.89 11.77
N ALA A 520 -4.32 -12.07 11.71
CA ALA A 520 -4.16 -10.92 12.60
C ALA A 520 -5.32 -9.93 12.49
N ILE A 521 -5.80 -9.68 11.26
CA ILE A 521 -6.95 -8.80 10.99
C ILE A 521 -8.26 -9.43 11.45
N ILE A 522 -8.44 -10.75 11.32
CA ILE A 522 -9.64 -11.46 11.79
C ILE A 522 -9.75 -11.32 13.30
N ILE A 523 -8.68 -11.65 14.04
CA ILE A 523 -8.65 -11.59 15.50
C ILE A 523 -8.90 -10.15 15.96
N GLY A 524 -8.13 -9.20 15.42
CA GLY A 524 -8.26 -7.80 15.80
C GLY A 524 -9.59 -7.19 15.39
N GLY A 525 -10.10 -7.51 14.19
CA GLY A 525 -11.37 -7.04 13.68
C GLY A 525 -12.54 -7.52 14.53
N PHE A 526 -12.56 -8.81 14.89
CA PHE A 526 -13.61 -9.39 15.73
C PHE A 526 -13.62 -8.77 17.15
N ALA A 527 -12.46 -8.70 17.80
CA ALA A 527 -12.31 -8.02 19.09
C ALA A 527 -12.69 -6.53 18.99
N GLY A 528 -12.23 -5.85 17.93
CA GLY A 528 -12.57 -4.48 17.61
C GLY A 528 -14.07 -4.27 17.50
N GLY A 529 -14.80 -5.16 16.82
CA GLY A 529 -16.25 -5.07 16.67
C GLY A 529 -17.03 -5.30 17.97
N MET A 530 -16.54 -6.20 18.82
CA MET A 530 -17.06 -6.39 20.19
C MET A 530 -16.91 -5.13 21.04
N LEU A 531 -15.79 -4.42 20.91
CA LEU A 531 -15.56 -3.15 21.60
C LEU A 531 -16.38 -2.01 20.97
N GLY A 532 -16.45 -1.93 19.64
CA GLY A 532 -17.17 -0.88 18.92
C GLY A 532 -18.67 -0.89 19.20
N SER A 533 -19.28 -2.08 19.24
CA SER A 533 -20.70 -2.21 19.62
C SER A 533 -21.01 -1.75 21.03
N ARG A 534 -20.08 -1.96 21.97
CA ARG A 534 -20.16 -1.46 23.36
C ARG A 534 -19.93 0.05 23.44
N ALA A 535 -18.96 0.57 22.67
CA ALA A 535 -18.58 1.96 22.69
C ALA A 535 -19.65 2.87 22.07
N GLN A 536 -20.43 2.39 21.10
CA GLN A 536 -21.39 3.23 20.37
C GLN A 536 -22.41 3.94 21.29
N LYS A 537 -22.86 3.30 22.37
CA LYS A 537 -23.83 3.91 23.31
C LYS A 537 -23.22 5.04 24.17
N LEU A 538 -21.90 5.18 24.17
CA LEU A 538 -21.19 6.27 24.86
C LEU A 538 -21.24 7.59 24.08
N PHE A 539 -21.64 7.54 22.81
CA PHE A 539 -21.67 8.70 21.93
C PHE A 539 -23.09 9.10 21.58
N SER A 540 -23.34 10.42 21.55
CA SER A 540 -24.60 10.98 21.09
C SER A 540 -24.79 10.81 19.58
N GLU A 541 -26.04 10.80 19.12
CA GLU A 541 -26.41 10.81 17.69
C GLU A 541 -25.67 11.91 16.92
N LYS A 542 -25.55 13.10 17.53
CA LYS A 542 -24.81 14.24 16.96
C LYS A 542 -23.33 13.91 16.79
N THR A 543 -22.70 13.35 17.82
CA THR A 543 -21.27 13.00 17.78
C THR A 543 -21.00 11.94 16.72
N LEU A 544 -21.83 10.89 16.64
CA LEU A 544 -21.69 9.83 15.63
C LEU A 544 -21.80 10.38 14.20
N LYS A 545 -22.73 11.30 13.94
CA LYS A 545 -22.86 11.95 12.61
C LYS A 545 -21.69 12.87 12.28
N VAL A 546 -21.17 13.63 13.25
CA VAL A 546 -19.98 14.48 13.03
C VAL A 546 -18.76 13.61 12.69
N VAL A 547 -18.55 12.53 13.44
CA VAL A 547 -17.45 11.58 13.19
C VAL A 547 -17.59 10.90 11.81
N LEU A 548 -18.80 10.51 11.43
CA LEU A 548 -19.09 10.03 10.07
C LEU A 548 -18.74 11.08 9.01
N ALA A 549 -19.17 12.33 9.18
CA ALA A 549 -18.87 13.40 8.23
C ALA A 549 -17.36 13.63 8.10
N ILE A 550 -16.62 13.71 9.21
CA ILE A 550 -15.15 13.83 9.22
C ILE A 550 -14.52 12.69 8.44
N THR A 551 -15.04 11.47 8.59
CA THR A 551 -14.54 10.31 7.83
C THR A 551 -14.76 10.46 6.35
N LEU A 552 -15.95 10.91 5.93
CA LEU A 552 -16.23 11.14 4.52
C LEU A 552 -15.31 12.22 3.94
N PHE A 553 -15.06 13.31 4.66
CA PHE A 553 -14.08 14.33 4.24
C PHE A 553 -12.66 13.79 4.16
N PHE A 554 -12.22 12.98 5.14
CA PHE A 554 -10.93 12.30 5.09
C PHE A 554 -10.81 11.42 3.83
N LEU A 555 -11.84 10.62 3.54
CA LEU A 555 -11.87 9.79 2.32
C LEU A 555 -11.76 10.62 1.04
N PHE A 556 -12.36 11.81 1.00
CA PHE A 556 -12.21 12.73 -0.12
C PHE A 556 -10.75 13.18 -0.32
N PHE A 557 -10.08 13.63 0.74
CA PHE A 557 -8.67 14.03 0.65
C PHE A 557 -7.78 12.85 0.19
N ARG A 558 -8.08 11.64 0.66
CA ARG A 558 -7.41 10.41 0.24
C ARG A 558 -7.64 10.10 -1.23
N PHE A 559 -8.87 10.21 -1.74
CA PHE A 559 -9.16 9.95 -3.16
C PHE A 559 -8.47 10.93 -4.10
N PHE A 560 -8.33 12.21 -3.69
CA PHE A 560 -7.62 13.23 -4.46
C PHE A 560 -6.11 13.26 -4.24
N LYS A 561 -5.57 12.38 -3.38
CA LYS A 561 -4.15 12.36 -2.99
C LYS A 561 -3.65 13.74 -2.54
N ILE A 562 -4.46 14.44 -1.73
CA ILE A 562 -4.13 15.77 -1.21
C ILE A 562 -3.32 15.65 0.10
N GLU A 563 -3.46 14.53 0.83
CA GLU A 563 -2.83 14.19 2.12
C GLU A 563 -1.29 14.08 2.12
N ILE A 564 -0.64 14.42 1.01
CA ILE A 564 0.74 14.02 0.71
C ILE A 564 1.81 14.61 1.68
N TRP A 565 1.46 15.62 2.48
CA TRP A 565 2.38 16.31 3.42
C TRP A 565 2.06 16.12 4.90
N ILE A 566 1.06 15.31 5.26
CA ILE A 566 0.84 14.85 6.64
C ILE A 566 1.51 13.50 6.83
#